data_AF-A0A1F4YF50-F1
#
_entry.id   AF-A0A1F4YF50-F1
#
_cell.length_a   1.000
_cell.length_b   1.000
_cell.length_c   1.000
_cell.angle_alpha   90.00
_cell.angle_beta   90.00
_cell.angle_gamma   90.00
#
_symmetry.space_group_name_H-M   'P 1'
#
loop_
_entity.id
_entity.type
_entity.pdbx_description
1 polymer ?
#
loop_
_entity_poly.entity_id
_entity_poly.type
_entity_poly.pdbx_seq_one_letter_code
_entity_poly.pdbx_strand_id
1 'polypeptide(L)'
;MFAACFRFVLPEGTDWNAMRQLMKERSKQFIKLPGLRSKAFLLDADRREMGGNYVWETRESLEAYLRSDLYLAVVRKLGEPKELRIYEVPEYVDNAK
;
A
#
# COMPACT_ATOMS: atom_id res chain seq x y z
N MET A 1 -7.87 -13.14 -8.17
CA MET A 1 -6.92 -12.35 -7.35
C MET A 1 -7.60 -11.09 -6.88
N PHE A 2 -6.99 -10.30 -5.99
CA PHE A 2 -7.60 -9.07 -5.49
C PHE A 2 -6.61 -7.91 -5.48
N ALA A 3 -7.05 -6.75 -5.97
CA ALA A 3 -6.30 -5.51 -5.86
C ALA A 3 -6.85 -4.66 -4.72
N ALA A 4 -5.95 -4.04 -3.94
CA ALA A 4 -6.34 -3.04 -2.95
C ALA A 4 -5.57 -1.74 -3.19
N CYS A 5 -6.31 -0.63 -3.25
CA CYS A 5 -5.78 0.70 -3.48
C CYS A 5 -6.06 1.57 -2.25
N PHE A 6 -5.00 2.05 -1.61
CA PHE A 6 -5.06 2.87 -0.41
C PHE A 6 -4.56 4.29 -0.73
N ARG A 7 -5.27 5.32 -0.26
CA ARG A 7 -4.80 6.71 -0.33
C ARG A 7 -4.92 7.38 1.04
N PHE A 8 -3.86 8.06 1.45
CA PHE A 8 -3.79 8.90 2.63
C PHE A 8 -3.45 10.32 2.19
N VAL A 9 -4.10 11.31 2.80
CA VAL A 9 -3.73 12.72 2.61
C VAL A 9 -2.65 13.04 3.63
N LEU A 10 -1.59 13.72 3.18
CA LEU A 10 -0.49 14.15 4.04
C LEU A 10 -0.63 15.63 4.41
N PRO A 11 -0.10 16.05 5.57
CA PRO A 11 -0.12 17.45 6.00
C PRO A 11 0.57 18.40 5.02
N GLU A 12 0.23 19.68 5.10
CA GLU A 12 1.00 20.73 4.43
C GLU A 12 2.45 20.77 4.93
N GLY A 13 3.37 21.16 4.05
CA GLY A 13 4.81 21.17 4.37
C GLY A 13 5.45 19.78 4.45
N THR A 14 4.76 18.70 4.05
CA THR A 14 5.34 17.36 3.96
C THR A 14 6.63 17.37 3.13
N ASP A 15 7.72 16.84 3.70
CA ASP A 15 8.96 16.60 2.96
C ASP A 15 8.83 15.35 2.08
N TRP A 16 8.61 15.58 0.79
CA TRP A 16 8.45 14.52 -0.19
C TRP A 16 9.73 13.70 -0.44
N ASN A 17 10.91 14.26 -0.20
CA ASN A 17 12.16 13.50 -0.32
C ASN A 17 12.32 12.53 0.85
N ALA A 18 12.05 12.98 2.07
CA ALA A 18 12.00 12.11 3.23
C ALA A 18 10.94 11.01 3.06
N MET A 19 9.77 11.33 2.50
CA MET A 19 8.73 10.33 2.22
C MET A 19 9.16 9.27 1.20
N ARG A 20 9.85 9.66 0.12
CA ARG A 20 10.43 8.72 -0.86
C ARG A 20 11.42 7.77 -0.19
N GLN A 21 12.30 8.30 0.66
CA GLN A 21 13.28 7.48 1.38
C GLN A 21 12.62 6.49 2.34
N LEU A 22 11.64 6.96 3.12
CA LEU A 22 10.87 6.13 4.04
C LEU A 22 10.16 4.98 3.31
N MET A 23 9.58 5.24 2.12
CA MET A 23 8.92 4.20 1.33
C MET A 23 9.89 3.13 0.83
N LYS A 24 11.08 3.53 0.36
CA LYS A 24 12.14 2.58 -0.05
C LYS A 24 12.56 1.70 1.13
N GLU A 25 12.74 2.26 2.31
CA GLU A 25 13.09 1.50 3.51
C GLU A 25 11.98 0.53 3.92
N ARG A 26 10.73 1.01 3.93
CA ARG A 26 9.56 0.20 4.29
C ARG A 26 9.26 -0.91 3.28
N SER A 27 9.69 -0.78 2.02
CA SER A 27 9.46 -1.81 1.00
C SER A 27 9.95 -3.20 1.44
N LYS A 28 11.02 -3.26 2.23
CA LYS A 28 11.60 -4.50 2.78
C LYS A 28 10.62 -5.29 3.65
N GLN A 29 9.68 -4.61 4.32
CA GLN A 29 8.68 -5.24 5.19
C GLN A 29 7.60 -6.00 4.39
N PHE A 30 7.52 -5.77 3.08
CA PHE A 30 6.56 -6.41 2.19
C PHE A 30 7.16 -7.59 1.42
N ILE A 31 8.47 -7.81 1.53
CA ILE A 31 9.16 -8.94 0.92
C ILE A 31 8.63 -10.24 1.55
N LYS A 32 8.19 -11.18 0.71
CA LYS A 32 7.67 -12.49 1.12
C LYS A 32 6.45 -12.45 2.06
N LEU A 33 5.66 -11.37 2.03
CA LEU A 33 4.36 -11.41 2.71
C LEU A 33 3.47 -12.48 2.08
N PRO A 34 2.88 -13.40 2.87
CA PRO A 34 2.06 -14.47 2.33
C PRO A 34 0.93 -13.95 1.44
N GLY A 35 0.86 -14.48 0.21
CA GLY A 35 -0.15 -14.13 -0.78
C GLY A 35 0.00 -12.75 -1.42
N LEU A 36 1.01 -11.94 -1.05
CA LEU A 36 1.28 -10.67 -1.74
C LEU A 36 2.03 -10.94 -3.05
N ARG A 37 1.46 -10.51 -4.17
CA ARG A 37 2.08 -10.63 -5.50
C ARG A 37 2.92 -9.41 -5.83
N SER A 38 2.35 -8.23 -5.64
CA SER A 38 3.07 -6.98 -5.86
C SER A 38 2.51 -5.88 -4.99
N LYS A 39 3.38 -4.89 -4.75
CA LYS A 39 3.03 -3.63 -4.13
C LYS A 39 3.75 -2.49 -4.84
N ALA A 40 3.01 -1.53 -5.35
CA ALA A 40 3.54 -0.23 -5.74
C ALA A 40 3.35 0.76 -4.59
N PHE A 41 4.42 1.43 -4.16
CA PHE A 41 4.34 2.59 -3.27
C PHE A 41 4.09 3.84 -4.13
N LEU A 42 3.13 4.67 -3.72
CA LEU A 42 2.66 5.79 -4.53
C LEU A 42 2.80 7.11 -3.77
N LEU A 43 3.23 8.15 -4.48
CA LEU A 43 3.26 9.53 -4.02
C LEU A 43 2.65 10.43 -5.10
N ASP A 44 1.85 11.38 -4.68
CA ASP A 44 1.28 12.44 -5.50
C ASP A 44 1.43 13.74 -4.72
N ALA A 45 2.47 14.51 -5.04
CA ALA A 45 2.77 15.74 -4.31
C ALA A 45 1.73 16.83 -4.59
N ASP A 46 1.19 16.88 -5.80
CA ASP A 46 0.21 17.88 -6.24
C ASP A 46 -1.11 17.70 -5.50
N ARG A 47 -1.54 16.45 -5.30
CA ARG A 47 -2.74 16.12 -4.51
C ARG A 47 -2.47 15.99 -3.01
N ARG A 48 -1.20 16.06 -2.59
CA ARG A 48 -0.71 15.73 -1.24
C ARG A 48 -1.13 14.35 -0.77
N GLU A 49 -1.05 13.36 -1.65
CA GLU A 49 -1.44 11.99 -1.35
C GLU A 49 -0.24 11.05 -1.31
N MET A 50 -0.32 10.07 -0.44
CA MET A 50 0.51 8.88 -0.49
C MET A 50 -0.36 7.64 -0.48
N GLY A 51 0.19 6.51 -0.90
CA GLY A 51 -0.59 5.29 -0.89
C GLY A 51 0.17 4.05 -1.29
N GLY A 52 -0.60 3.02 -1.57
CA GLY A 52 -0.11 1.84 -2.23
C GLY A 52 -1.18 1.18 -3.08
N ASN A 53 -0.75 0.55 -4.15
CA ASN A 53 -1.54 -0.41 -4.90
C ASN A 53 -0.95 -1.79 -4.63
N TYR A 54 -1.80 -2.73 -4.28
CA TYR A 54 -1.42 -4.08 -3.89
C TYR A 54 -2.16 -5.06 -4.78
N VAL A 55 -1.52 -6.16 -5.12
CA VAL A 55 -2.18 -7.33 -5.72
C VAL A 55 -1.94 -8.53 -4.84
N TRP A 56 -3.02 -9.22 -4.48
CA TRP A 56 -3.05 -10.37 -3.59
C TRP A 56 -3.57 -11.61 -4.33
N GLU A 57 -3.03 -12.77 -3.99
CA GLU A 57 -3.46 -14.07 -4.52
C GLU A 57 -4.92 -14.34 -4.20
N THR A 58 -5.30 -14.16 -2.94
CA THR A 58 -6.65 -14.43 -2.45
C THR A 58 -7.21 -13.27 -1.61
N ARG A 59 -8.53 -13.31 -1.36
CA ARG A 59 -9.22 -12.34 -0.50
C ARG A 59 -8.74 -12.46 0.94
N GLU A 60 -8.52 -13.67 1.39
CA GLU A 60 -8.10 -14.00 2.76
C GLU A 60 -6.71 -13.43 3.06
N SER A 61 -5.76 -13.49 2.11
CA SER A 61 -4.44 -12.87 2.27
C SER A 61 -4.53 -11.35 2.40
N LEU A 62 -5.35 -10.69 1.59
CA LEU A 62 -5.61 -9.25 1.71
C LEU A 62 -6.21 -8.92 3.09
N GLU A 63 -7.21 -9.67 3.53
CA GLU A 63 -7.87 -9.43 4.81
C GLU A 63 -6.96 -9.71 6.01
N ALA A 64 -6.11 -10.73 5.92
CA ALA A 64 -5.07 -10.98 6.91
C ALA A 64 -4.09 -9.80 6.99
N TYR A 65 -3.70 -9.22 5.85
CA TYR A 65 -2.90 -8.00 5.83
C TYR A 65 -3.61 -6.81 6.50
N LEU A 66 -4.90 -6.60 6.21
CA LEU A 66 -5.69 -5.52 6.83
C LEU A 66 -5.85 -5.68 8.35
N ARG A 67 -5.66 -6.89 8.89
CA ARG A 67 -5.64 -7.15 10.34
C ARG A 67 -4.23 -7.20 10.93
N SER A 68 -3.20 -7.12 10.10
CA SER A 68 -1.81 -7.24 10.53
C SER A 68 -1.32 -6.00 11.27
N ASP A 69 -0.35 -6.18 12.18
CA ASP A 69 0.32 -5.07 12.85
C ASP A 69 0.98 -4.09 11.88
N LEU A 70 1.43 -4.60 10.72
CA LEU A 70 2.04 -3.79 9.67
C LEU A 70 1.05 -2.75 9.11
N TYR A 71 -0.18 -3.15 8.84
CA TYR A 71 -1.23 -2.23 8.38
C TYR A 71 -1.71 -1.34 9.52
N LEU A 72 -2.02 -1.92 10.68
CA LEU A 72 -2.57 -1.19 11.82
C LEU A 72 -1.60 -0.12 12.35
N ALA A 73 -0.29 -0.35 12.28
CA ALA A 73 0.71 0.66 12.64
C ALA A 73 0.68 1.89 11.70
N VAL A 74 0.34 1.70 10.41
CA VAL A 74 0.17 2.80 9.47
C VAL A 74 -1.09 3.59 9.82
N VAL A 75 -2.21 2.91 10.05
CA VAL A 75 -3.49 3.55 10.42
C VAL A 75 -3.36 4.31 11.74
N ARG A 76 -2.71 3.74 12.77
CA ARG A 76 -2.44 4.44 14.03
C ARG A 76 -1.64 5.73 13.83
N LYS A 77 -0.72 5.76 12.86
CA LYS A 77 0.15 6.91 12.60
C LYS A 77 -0.52 7.97 11.72
N LEU A 78 -1.27 7.56 10.71
CA LEU A 78 -1.80 8.44 9.65
C LEU A 78 -3.32 8.67 9.73
N GLY A 79 -4.01 7.94 10.61
CA GLY A 79 -5.47 7.83 10.59
C GLY A 79 -5.95 6.81 9.56
N GLU A 80 -7.28 6.71 9.44
CA GLU A 80 -7.91 5.91 8.39
C GLU A 80 -7.58 6.47 7.00
N PRO A 81 -7.44 5.62 5.97
CA PRO A 81 -7.21 6.09 4.62
C PRO A 81 -8.40 6.92 4.15
N LYS A 82 -8.13 8.01 3.42
CA LYS A 82 -9.15 8.78 2.68
C LYS A 82 -9.89 7.87 1.70
N GLU A 83 -9.19 6.89 1.15
CA GLU A 83 -9.75 5.95 0.20
C GLU A 83 -9.16 4.55 0.38
N LEU A 84 -10.06 3.57 0.50
CA LEU A 84 -9.76 2.15 0.41
C LEU A 84 -10.71 1.53 -0.61
N ARG A 85 -10.16 1.08 -1.75
CA ARG A 85 -10.92 0.37 -2.78
C ARG A 85 -10.33 -1.01 -3.01
N ILE A 86 -11.21 -2.02 -3.03
CA ILE A 86 -10.85 -3.41 -3.30
C ILE A 86 -11.53 -3.83 -4.59
N TYR A 87 -10.78 -4.47 -5.47
CA TYR A 87 -11.24 -4.95 -6.77
C TYR A 87 -10.94 -6.43 -6.92
N GLU A 88 -11.81 -7.14 -7.62
CA GLU A 88 -11.45 -8.42 -8.21
C GLU A 88 -10.45 -8.17 -9.34
N VAL A 89 -9.42 -9.02 -9.39
CA VAL A 89 -8.43 -9.04 -10.46
C VAL A 89 -8.61 -10.36 -11.21
N PRO A 90 -9.28 -10.34 -12.38
CA PRO A 90 -9.52 -11.54 -13.18
C PRO A 90 -8.27 -12.03 -13.92
N GLU A 91 -7.31 -11.14 -14.19
CA GLU A 91 -6.04 -11.46 -14.85
C GLU A 91 -4.93 -10.54 -14.31
N TYR A 92 -3.72 -11.08 -14.11
CA TYR A 92 -2.57 -10.34 -13.57
C TYR A 92 -1.30 -10.62 -14.37
N VAL A 93 -0.76 -9.58 -15.00
CA VAL A 93 0.48 -9.65 -15.75
C VAL A 93 1.64 -9.17 -14.88
N ASP A 94 2.64 -10.03 -14.69
CA ASP A 94 3.86 -9.70 -13.95
C ASP A 94 5.10 -9.88 -14.82
N ASN A 95 5.80 -8.77 -15.08
CA ASN A 95 7.07 -8.76 -15.83
C ASN A 95 8.29 -8.63 -14.91
N ALA A 96 8.10 -8.58 -13.58
CA ALA A 96 9.20 -8.53 -12.64
C ALA A 96 9.82 -9.93 -12.51
N LYS A 97 10.81 -10.21 -13.36
CA LYS A 97 11.79 -11.28 -13.19
C LYS A 97 13.07 -10.71 -12.60
#